data_AF-A0A963YYQ9-F1
#
_entry.id   AF-A0A963YYQ9-F1
#
_cell.length_a   1.000
_cell.length_b   1.000
_cell.length_c   1.000
_cell.angle_alpha   90.00
_cell.angle_beta   90.00
_cell.angle_gamma   90.00
#
_symmetry.space_group_name_H-M   'P 1'
#
loop_
_entity.id
_entity.type
_entity.pdbx_description
1 polymer ?
#
loop_
_entity_poly.entity_id
_entity_poly.type
_entity_poly.pdbx_seq_one_letter_code
_entity_poly.pdbx_strand_id
1 'polypeptide(L)'
;MSGIVISSGVTSSGLLIGSGETLTVLSGGTALATGDSGGAVIISSGGYASGGEVSLYGIAQILAGGTAVGLDVASDGNEFDYGLDSGGTIYGAQAVTDGGNAVDDSIMSGAEELVTLSGLTSGSVIFGGGTEAVSSGASALSTTINSGGVVEVSDFGAAFATTVNAGGTLLLSNGTAYNSIVTGSAAEFVILGGKASGGSVSDGADAQMTATAATHLILDSGSEISASNSVIQDMVVLSGGSMWLYGNSVESGTVISSGGVQWVSGGTTSGNYIYMAPRQSQDLQPGWSPTQSYPEGPSS
;
A
#
# COMPACT_ATOMS: atom_id res chain seq x y z
N MET A 1 7.60 -38.36 19.02
CA MET A 1 7.37 -36.91 19.16
C MET A 1 7.32 -36.60 20.64
N SER A 2 8.25 -35.79 21.13
CA SER A 2 8.17 -35.21 22.47
C SER A 2 7.44 -33.87 22.31
N GLY A 3 6.37 -33.65 23.07
CA GLY A 3 5.63 -32.40 23.07
C GLY A 3 5.92 -31.64 24.37
N ILE A 4 6.34 -30.39 24.26
CA ILE A 4 6.44 -29.47 25.39
C ILE A 4 5.11 -28.74 25.51
N VAL A 5 4.51 -28.72 26.69
CA VAL A 5 3.23 -28.02 26.92
C VAL A 5 3.41 -27.00 28.03
N ILE A 6 3.12 -25.74 27.73
CA ILE A 6 3.06 -24.66 28.71
C ILE A 6 1.61 -24.45 29.09
N SER A 7 1.25 -24.91 30.28
CA SER A 7 -0.13 -24.85 30.81
C SER A 7 -0.39 -23.55 31.56
N SER A 8 -1.65 -23.36 31.98
CA SER A 8 -2.08 -22.19 32.75
C SER A 8 -1.17 -21.90 33.96
N GLY A 9 -0.72 -20.64 34.07
CA GLY A 9 0.15 -20.17 35.15
C GLY A 9 1.62 -20.55 35.00
N VAL A 10 1.99 -21.28 33.95
CA VAL A 10 3.38 -21.64 33.66
C VAL A 10 4.00 -20.60 32.73
N THR A 11 5.18 -20.11 33.11
CA THR A 11 6.06 -19.32 32.25
C THR A 11 7.32 -20.11 31.97
N SER A 12 7.64 -20.31 30.70
CA SER A 12 8.91 -20.92 30.26
C SER A 12 9.68 -19.93 29.39
N SER A 13 11.01 -19.94 29.50
CA SER A 13 11.87 -19.02 28.75
C SER A 13 13.07 -19.74 28.14
N GLY A 14 13.48 -19.30 26.95
CA GLY A 14 14.68 -19.82 26.26
C GLY A 14 14.53 -21.26 25.80
N LEU A 15 13.31 -21.70 25.51
CA LEU A 15 13.07 -23.03 24.96
C LEU A 15 13.63 -23.09 23.55
N LEU A 16 14.39 -24.15 23.25
CA LEU A 16 14.83 -24.47 21.90
C LEU A 16 14.02 -25.67 21.43
N ILE A 17 13.25 -25.48 20.36
CA ILE A 17 12.38 -26.50 19.78
C ILE A 17 13.11 -27.07 18.56
N GLY A 18 13.57 -28.30 18.69
CA GLY A 18 14.31 -28.98 17.64
C GLY A 18 13.40 -29.63 16.60
N SER A 19 14.03 -30.17 15.55
CA SER A 19 13.33 -30.85 14.48
C SER A 19 12.37 -31.95 14.99
N GLY A 20 11.10 -31.82 14.61
CA GLY A 20 10.04 -32.77 14.96
C GLY A 20 9.54 -32.69 16.41
N GLU A 21 9.99 -31.69 17.16
CA GLU A 21 9.42 -31.31 18.45
C GLU A 21 8.27 -30.32 18.25
N THR A 22 7.37 -30.28 19.23
CA THR A 22 6.28 -29.30 19.23
C THR A 22 6.18 -28.66 20.61
N LEU A 23 6.18 -27.34 20.63
CA LEU A 23 5.76 -26.54 21.78
C LEU A 23 4.29 -26.17 21.62
N THR A 24 3.47 -26.43 22.62
CA THR A 24 2.10 -25.92 22.69
C THR A 24 1.94 -25.01 23.90
N VAL A 25 1.60 -23.75 23.66
CA VAL A 25 1.25 -22.77 24.68
C VAL A 25 -0.27 -22.75 24.82
N LEU A 26 -0.77 -23.26 25.95
CA LEU A 26 -2.20 -23.32 26.23
C LEU A 26 -2.68 -22.04 26.92
N SER A 27 -4.00 -21.95 27.12
CA SER A 27 -4.64 -20.83 27.81
C SER A 27 -3.99 -20.51 29.17
N GLY A 28 -3.55 -19.27 29.33
CA GLY A 28 -2.85 -18.78 30.52
C GLY A 28 -1.39 -19.23 30.66
N GLY A 29 -0.84 -19.94 29.67
CA GLY A 29 0.57 -20.25 29.57
C GLY A 29 1.36 -19.14 28.88
N THR A 30 2.64 -19.00 29.22
CA THR A 30 3.54 -17.99 28.65
C THR A 30 4.85 -18.60 28.17
N ALA A 31 5.17 -18.42 26.89
CA ALA A 31 6.49 -18.72 26.30
C ALA A 31 7.28 -17.43 26.08
N LEU A 32 8.54 -17.39 26.48
CA LEU A 32 9.41 -16.23 26.29
C LEU A 32 10.67 -16.62 25.53
N ALA A 33 11.00 -15.91 24.45
CA ALA A 33 12.21 -16.13 23.65
C ALA A 33 12.38 -17.61 23.23
N THR A 34 11.35 -18.17 22.61
CA THR A 34 11.44 -19.53 22.04
C THR A 34 12.23 -19.47 20.74
N GLY A 35 13.28 -20.29 20.62
CA GLY A 35 13.93 -20.53 19.34
C GLY A 35 13.39 -21.81 18.71
N ASP A 36 12.97 -21.76 17.46
CA ASP A 36 12.48 -22.92 16.72
C ASP A 36 13.38 -23.23 15.52
N SER A 37 14.05 -24.38 15.53
CA SER A 37 14.96 -24.80 14.44
C SER A 37 14.47 -26.11 13.82
N GLY A 38 13.35 -26.03 13.10
CA GLY A 38 12.70 -27.17 12.43
C GLY A 38 11.61 -27.87 13.24
N GLY A 39 11.25 -27.35 14.40
CA GLY A 39 10.12 -27.78 15.21
C GLY A 39 8.85 -27.02 14.86
N ALA A 40 7.90 -27.02 15.79
CA ALA A 40 6.67 -26.25 15.68
C ALA A 40 6.30 -25.59 17.01
N VAL A 41 5.89 -24.33 16.95
CA VAL A 41 5.35 -23.57 18.08
C VAL A 41 3.87 -23.28 17.82
N ILE A 42 3.00 -23.78 18.69
CA ILE A 42 1.54 -23.58 18.60
C ILE A 42 1.09 -22.73 19.78
N ILE A 43 0.60 -21.53 19.51
CA ILE A 43 0.03 -20.63 20.50
C ILE A 43 -1.48 -20.76 20.42
N SER A 44 -2.07 -21.47 21.38
CA SER A 44 -3.51 -21.73 21.42
C SER A 44 -4.29 -20.53 21.93
N SER A 45 -5.62 -20.59 21.84
CA SER A 45 -6.50 -19.57 22.42
C SER A 45 -6.17 -19.26 23.90
N GLY A 46 -5.90 -18.00 24.19
CA GLY A 46 -5.47 -17.49 25.50
C GLY A 46 -4.02 -17.83 25.88
N GLY A 47 -3.26 -18.49 25.02
CA GLY A 47 -1.82 -18.67 25.15
C GLY A 47 -1.08 -17.41 24.71
N TYR A 48 0.08 -17.16 25.31
CA TYR A 48 0.89 -15.97 25.03
C TYR A 48 2.34 -16.36 24.76
N ALA A 49 2.90 -15.87 23.66
CA ALA A 49 4.33 -15.90 23.41
C ALA A 49 4.89 -14.47 23.26
N SER A 50 6.11 -14.26 23.72
CA SER A 50 6.80 -12.99 23.49
C SER A 50 8.28 -13.20 23.23
N GLY A 51 8.78 -12.52 22.20
CA GLY A 51 10.11 -12.76 21.68
C GLY A 51 10.26 -14.15 21.08
N GLY A 52 11.43 -14.38 20.52
CA GLY A 52 11.79 -15.67 19.94
C GLY A 52 12.02 -15.56 18.46
N GLU A 53 12.44 -16.66 17.87
CA GLU A 53 12.75 -16.73 16.45
C GLU A 53 12.21 -18.05 15.89
N VAL A 54 11.46 -17.95 14.79
CA VAL A 54 11.14 -19.08 13.93
C VAL A 54 12.25 -19.18 12.90
N SER A 55 13.22 -20.06 13.16
CA SER A 55 14.40 -20.25 12.32
C SER A 55 14.15 -21.30 11.22
N LEU A 56 15.22 -21.72 10.54
CA LEU A 56 15.20 -22.64 9.40
C LEU A 56 14.26 -23.86 9.58
N TYR A 57 13.22 -23.93 8.75
CA TYR A 57 12.16 -24.95 8.74
C TYR A 57 11.26 -24.98 9.99
N GLY A 58 11.42 -24.02 10.89
CA GLY A 58 10.52 -23.81 12.02
C GLY A 58 9.14 -23.33 11.53
N ILE A 59 8.12 -23.64 12.32
CA ILE A 59 6.74 -23.24 12.05
C ILE A 59 6.13 -22.67 13.33
N ALA A 60 5.73 -21.40 13.28
CA ALA A 60 4.82 -20.83 14.26
C ALA A 60 3.37 -20.90 13.76
N GLN A 61 2.45 -21.25 14.67
CA GLN A 61 1.01 -21.17 14.46
C GLN A 61 0.39 -20.41 15.62
N ILE A 62 -0.13 -19.22 15.35
CA ILE A 62 -0.92 -18.43 16.29
C ILE A 62 -2.37 -18.74 16.00
N LEU A 63 -2.98 -19.59 16.80
CA LEU A 63 -4.38 -19.96 16.60
C LEU A 63 -5.31 -18.81 17.03
N ALA A 64 -6.57 -18.87 16.59
CA ALA A 64 -7.58 -17.89 16.98
C ALA A 64 -7.63 -17.64 18.51
N GLY A 65 -7.43 -16.38 18.90
CA GLY A 65 -7.36 -15.94 20.29
C GLY A 65 -6.03 -16.21 21.02
N GLY A 66 -5.02 -16.76 20.33
CA GLY A 66 -3.63 -16.77 20.77
C GLY A 66 -2.97 -15.40 20.53
N THR A 67 -1.86 -15.14 21.19
CA THR A 67 -1.11 -13.89 21.03
C THR A 67 0.39 -14.13 20.95
N ALA A 68 1.02 -13.65 19.89
CA ALA A 68 2.47 -13.50 19.75
C ALA A 68 2.84 -12.01 19.82
N VAL A 69 4.02 -11.70 20.37
CA VAL A 69 4.55 -10.33 20.45
C VAL A 69 6.06 -10.35 20.23
N GLY A 70 6.53 -9.73 19.15
CA GLY A 70 7.94 -9.64 18.78
C GLY A 70 8.53 -10.99 18.42
N LEU A 71 7.75 -11.85 17.75
CA LEU A 71 8.26 -13.09 17.21
C LEU A 71 8.95 -12.78 15.89
N ASP A 72 10.25 -13.07 15.78
CA ASP A 72 10.98 -12.87 14.53
C ASP A 72 10.85 -14.14 13.65
N VAL A 73 10.73 -13.97 12.34
CA VAL A 73 10.69 -15.07 11.38
C VAL A 73 11.93 -14.99 10.50
N ALA A 74 12.88 -15.91 10.66
CA ALA A 74 14.10 -15.95 9.85
C ALA A 74 13.80 -16.36 8.39
N SER A 75 14.78 -16.22 7.48
CA SER A 75 14.61 -16.39 6.02
C SER A 75 14.03 -17.73 5.51
N ASP A 76 13.98 -18.76 6.35
CA ASP A 76 13.36 -20.05 6.03
C ASP A 76 12.39 -20.52 7.13
N GLY A 77 12.02 -19.61 8.03
CA GLY A 77 10.95 -19.78 9.00
C GLY A 77 9.60 -19.45 8.37
N ASN A 78 8.55 -20.07 8.91
CA ASN A 78 7.18 -19.81 8.48
C ASN A 78 6.29 -19.53 9.69
N GLU A 79 5.47 -18.51 9.57
CA GLU A 79 4.45 -18.18 10.55
C GLU A 79 3.06 -18.22 9.90
N PHE A 80 2.12 -18.87 10.57
CA PHE A 80 0.71 -18.88 10.22
C PHE A 80 -0.07 -18.20 11.33
N ASP A 81 -0.52 -16.97 11.07
CA ASP A 81 -1.31 -16.19 12.01
C ASP A 81 -2.81 -16.31 11.70
N TYR A 82 -3.53 -16.87 12.66
CA TYR A 82 -4.98 -16.93 12.75
C TYR A 82 -5.51 -16.16 13.98
N GLY A 83 -4.63 -15.49 14.72
CA GLY A 83 -4.87 -14.85 16.00
C GLY A 83 -4.41 -13.40 16.02
N LEU A 84 -3.55 -13.06 16.97
CA LEU A 84 -2.92 -11.75 17.09
C LEU A 84 -1.41 -11.92 17.11
N ASP A 85 -0.73 -11.34 16.14
CA ASP A 85 0.73 -11.16 16.15
C ASP A 85 1.07 -9.67 16.14
N SER A 86 2.19 -9.30 16.77
CA SER A 86 2.57 -7.90 16.84
C SER A 86 4.08 -7.67 16.98
N GLY A 87 4.62 -6.84 16.10
CA GLY A 87 5.98 -6.31 16.16
C GLY A 87 7.02 -7.32 15.73
N GLY A 88 6.67 -8.28 14.88
CA GLY A 88 7.57 -9.27 14.33
C GLY A 88 8.50 -8.67 13.27
N THR A 89 9.74 -9.15 13.21
CA THR A 89 10.62 -8.90 12.07
C THR A 89 10.61 -10.11 11.15
N ILE A 90 10.11 -9.93 9.92
CA ILE A 90 9.94 -11.01 8.97
C ILE A 90 11.06 -10.96 7.94
N TYR A 91 11.90 -11.98 7.93
CA TYR A 91 12.88 -12.30 6.88
C TYR A 91 12.45 -13.48 6.01
N GLY A 92 11.57 -14.35 6.54
CA GLY A 92 11.00 -15.50 5.87
C GLY A 92 9.58 -15.24 5.38
N ALA A 93 8.64 -16.11 5.75
CA ALA A 93 7.25 -15.99 5.32
C ALA A 93 6.29 -15.93 6.52
N GLN A 94 5.31 -15.02 6.42
CA GLN A 94 4.18 -14.93 7.35
C GLN A 94 2.90 -14.98 6.53
N ALA A 95 1.95 -15.82 6.96
CA ALA A 95 0.63 -15.91 6.36
C ALA A 95 -0.42 -15.47 7.38
N VAL A 96 -1.04 -14.33 7.14
CA VAL A 96 -2.11 -13.77 7.97
C VAL A 96 -3.45 -14.13 7.35
N THR A 97 -4.20 -15.01 7.99
CA THR A 97 -5.37 -15.65 7.36
C THR A 97 -6.48 -16.00 8.33
N ASP A 98 -7.68 -16.28 7.81
CA ASP A 98 -8.89 -16.70 8.56
C ASP A 98 -9.21 -15.79 9.77
N GLY A 99 -9.02 -14.47 9.61
CA GLY A 99 -9.24 -13.48 10.66
C GLY A 99 -8.04 -13.20 11.58
N GLY A 100 -6.85 -13.73 11.26
CA GLY A 100 -5.59 -13.30 11.85
C GLY A 100 -5.35 -11.80 11.73
N ASN A 101 -4.60 -11.25 12.67
CA ASN A 101 -4.35 -9.83 12.80
C ASN A 101 -2.89 -9.57 13.18
N ALA A 102 -2.08 -9.20 12.19
CA ALA A 102 -0.69 -8.82 12.35
C ALA A 102 -0.55 -7.30 12.51
N VAL A 103 0.33 -6.86 13.42
CA VAL A 103 0.42 -5.45 13.83
C VAL A 103 1.87 -4.99 13.96
N ASP A 104 2.23 -3.92 13.26
CA ASP A 104 3.55 -3.27 13.31
C ASP A 104 4.71 -4.17 12.85
N ASP A 105 4.46 -5.05 11.89
CA ASP A 105 5.49 -5.96 11.37
C ASP A 105 6.50 -5.26 10.45
N SER A 106 7.74 -5.71 10.53
CA SER A 106 8.84 -5.22 9.69
C SER A 106 9.19 -6.26 8.63
N ILE A 107 8.78 -6.02 7.38
CA ILE A 107 8.94 -6.97 6.28
C ILE A 107 10.24 -6.67 5.53
N MET A 108 11.22 -7.57 5.68
CA MET A 108 12.61 -7.37 5.26
C MET A 108 12.89 -7.91 3.85
N SER A 109 14.10 -7.69 3.36
CA SER A 109 14.53 -8.19 2.04
C SER A 109 14.36 -9.70 1.91
N GLY A 110 13.62 -10.13 0.88
CA GLY A 110 13.34 -11.53 0.59
C GLY A 110 12.15 -12.10 1.37
N ALA A 111 11.56 -11.32 2.27
CA ALA A 111 10.42 -11.73 3.05
C ALA A 111 9.09 -11.54 2.30
N GLU A 112 8.10 -12.35 2.65
CA GLU A 112 6.73 -12.27 2.15
C GLU A 112 5.73 -12.32 3.31
N GLU A 113 4.89 -11.29 3.41
CA GLU A 113 3.68 -11.27 4.23
C GLU A 113 2.46 -11.48 3.33
N LEU A 114 1.83 -12.66 3.42
CA LEU A 114 0.68 -13.03 2.60
C LEU A 114 -0.62 -12.89 3.42
N VAL A 115 -1.47 -11.94 3.03
CA VAL A 115 -2.72 -11.61 3.73
C VAL A 115 -3.91 -12.14 2.93
N THR A 116 -4.70 -13.03 3.52
CA THR A 116 -5.80 -13.74 2.81
C THR A 116 -7.01 -13.97 3.71
N LEU A 117 -8.17 -14.34 3.14
CA LEU A 117 -9.33 -14.89 3.89
C LEU A 117 -9.74 -14.09 5.14
N SER A 118 -9.98 -12.78 5.00
CA SER A 118 -10.29 -11.86 6.12
C SER A 118 -9.15 -11.58 7.09
N GLY A 119 -7.92 -11.98 6.75
CA GLY A 119 -6.71 -11.53 7.43
C GLY A 119 -6.56 -10.00 7.37
N LEU A 120 -5.98 -9.46 8.43
CA LEU A 120 -5.79 -8.04 8.62
C LEU A 120 -4.33 -7.75 8.99
N THR A 121 -3.70 -6.83 8.29
CA THR A 121 -2.41 -6.27 8.70
C THR A 121 -2.60 -4.80 9.05
N SER A 122 -1.83 -4.31 10.02
CA SER A 122 -1.85 -2.90 10.40
C SER A 122 -0.50 -2.38 10.80
N GLY A 123 -0.10 -1.23 10.25
CA GLY A 123 1.18 -0.60 10.59
C GLY A 123 2.42 -1.29 10.02
N SER A 124 2.26 -2.27 9.12
CA SER A 124 3.39 -2.96 8.49
C SER A 124 4.34 -1.97 7.81
N VAL A 125 5.65 -2.21 7.96
CA VAL A 125 6.72 -1.43 7.33
C VAL A 125 7.48 -2.33 6.37
N ILE A 126 7.35 -2.04 5.07
CA ILE A 126 7.95 -2.85 4.01
C ILE A 126 9.28 -2.24 3.60
N PHE A 127 10.37 -2.98 3.82
CA PHE A 127 11.73 -2.58 3.47
C PHE A 127 12.13 -3.06 2.07
N GLY A 128 13.27 -2.58 1.58
CA GLY A 128 13.79 -2.92 0.27
C GLY A 128 13.90 -4.43 0.04
N GLY A 129 13.19 -4.94 -0.97
CA GLY A 129 13.12 -6.36 -1.32
C GLY A 129 12.10 -7.18 -0.53
N GLY A 130 11.36 -6.59 0.42
CA GLY A 130 10.22 -7.21 1.09
C GLY A 130 8.92 -6.99 0.34
N THR A 131 7.97 -7.91 0.52
CA THR A 131 6.66 -7.86 -0.14
C THR A 131 5.52 -8.14 0.84
N GLU A 132 4.49 -7.31 0.81
CA GLU A 132 3.18 -7.62 1.40
C GLU A 132 2.17 -7.89 0.27
N ALA A 133 1.55 -9.07 0.25
CA ALA A 133 0.59 -9.51 -0.75
C ALA A 133 -0.83 -9.59 -0.16
N VAL A 134 -1.67 -8.62 -0.49
CA VAL A 134 -3.04 -8.49 0.03
C VAL A 134 -4.03 -9.07 -0.98
N SER A 135 -4.59 -10.23 -0.65
CA SER A 135 -5.47 -11.01 -1.54
C SER A 135 -6.96 -10.81 -1.25
N SER A 136 -7.80 -11.53 -1.99
CA SER A 136 -9.27 -11.48 -1.88
C SER A 136 -9.77 -11.61 -0.43
N GLY A 137 -10.58 -10.63 -0.03
CA GLY A 137 -11.20 -10.56 1.28
C GLY A 137 -10.27 -10.11 2.41
N ALA A 138 -8.98 -9.86 2.15
CA ALA A 138 -8.04 -9.35 3.13
C ALA A 138 -7.98 -7.81 3.13
N SER A 139 -7.38 -7.25 4.18
CA SER A 139 -7.13 -5.81 4.27
C SER A 139 -5.78 -5.49 4.88
N ALA A 140 -5.12 -4.46 4.35
CA ALA A 140 -3.93 -3.85 4.93
C ALA A 140 -4.21 -2.40 5.33
N LEU A 141 -3.83 -2.03 6.55
CA LEU A 141 -4.11 -0.72 7.14
C LEU A 141 -2.81 0.02 7.46
N SER A 142 -2.66 1.25 6.97
CA SER A 142 -1.55 2.14 7.31
C SER A 142 -0.16 1.57 7.01
N THR A 143 -0.04 0.71 6.00
CA THR A 143 1.26 0.18 5.55
C THR A 143 2.18 1.31 5.10
N THR A 144 3.45 1.27 5.50
CA THR A 144 4.51 2.15 5.00
C THR A 144 5.44 1.38 4.08
N ILE A 145 5.53 1.81 2.82
CA ILE A 145 6.39 1.19 1.80
C ILE A 145 7.64 2.05 1.62
N ASN A 146 8.80 1.49 1.94
CA ASN A 146 10.09 2.17 1.75
C ASN A 146 10.73 1.80 0.41
N SER A 147 11.85 2.45 0.10
CA SER A 147 12.59 2.23 -1.15
C SER A 147 12.85 0.75 -1.42
N GLY A 148 12.36 0.27 -2.56
CA GLY A 148 12.47 -1.12 -3.03
C GLY A 148 11.51 -2.11 -2.36
N GLY A 149 10.67 -1.67 -1.43
CA GLY A 149 9.58 -2.47 -0.87
C GLY A 149 8.36 -2.44 -1.78
N VAL A 150 7.55 -3.50 -1.71
CA VAL A 150 6.37 -3.67 -2.57
C VAL A 150 5.16 -4.08 -1.75
N VAL A 151 4.02 -3.44 -2.02
CA VAL A 151 2.71 -3.95 -1.64
C VAL A 151 1.94 -4.30 -2.92
N GLU A 152 1.48 -5.54 -3.04
CA GLU A 152 0.59 -5.97 -4.11
C GLU A 152 -0.81 -6.23 -3.56
N VAL A 153 -1.80 -5.49 -4.08
CA VAL A 153 -3.21 -5.67 -3.73
C VAL A 153 -3.92 -6.31 -4.92
N SER A 154 -4.28 -7.58 -4.76
CA SER A 154 -4.94 -8.39 -5.79
C SER A 154 -6.47 -8.24 -5.77
N ASP A 155 -7.17 -8.90 -6.70
CA ASP A 155 -8.63 -8.96 -6.81
C ASP A 155 -9.32 -9.06 -5.45
N PHE A 156 -10.19 -8.09 -5.16
CA PHE A 156 -10.99 -7.99 -3.92
C PHE A 156 -10.17 -7.85 -2.62
N GLY A 157 -8.87 -7.63 -2.69
CA GLY A 157 -8.06 -7.11 -1.59
C GLY A 157 -8.22 -5.60 -1.44
N ALA A 158 -7.98 -5.08 -0.23
CA ALA A 158 -8.09 -3.66 0.05
C ALA A 158 -6.90 -3.13 0.87
N ALA A 159 -6.32 -2.02 0.43
CA ALA A 159 -5.34 -1.27 1.21
C ALA A 159 -5.93 0.09 1.63
N PHE A 160 -5.67 0.50 2.87
CA PHE A 160 -6.16 1.77 3.41
C PHE A 160 -5.02 2.58 4.01
N ALA A 161 -4.98 3.87 3.69
CA ALA A 161 -4.01 4.82 4.24
C ALA A 161 -2.54 4.39 4.04
N THR A 162 -2.24 3.69 2.95
CA THR A 162 -0.88 3.29 2.59
C THR A 162 -0.02 4.52 2.33
N THR A 163 1.17 4.57 2.93
CA THR A 163 2.18 5.58 2.63
C THR A 163 3.27 4.95 1.78
N VAL A 164 3.45 5.46 0.55
CA VAL A 164 4.50 5.03 -0.37
C VAL A 164 5.58 6.13 -0.39
N ASN A 165 6.74 5.80 0.15
CA ASN A 165 7.90 6.69 0.15
C ASN A 165 8.69 6.57 -1.16
N ALA A 166 9.65 7.48 -1.36
CA ALA A 166 10.55 7.49 -2.51
C ALA A 166 11.14 6.09 -2.79
N GLY A 167 10.94 5.61 -4.01
CA GLY A 167 11.41 4.31 -4.48
C GLY A 167 10.58 3.10 -4.04
N GLY A 168 9.50 3.27 -3.28
CA GLY A 168 8.56 2.19 -2.94
C GLY A 168 7.47 2.02 -3.99
N THR A 169 6.83 0.84 -4.03
CA THR A 169 5.79 0.54 -5.02
C THR A 169 4.51 0.03 -4.35
N LEU A 170 3.38 0.70 -4.64
CA LEU A 170 2.05 0.16 -4.40
C LEU A 170 1.45 -0.30 -5.74
N LEU A 171 1.23 -1.61 -5.88
CA LEU A 171 0.65 -2.23 -7.07
C LEU A 171 -0.77 -2.72 -6.78
N LEU A 172 -1.76 -2.23 -7.54
CA LEU A 172 -3.13 -2.73 -7.52
C LEU A 172 -3.40 -3.57 -8.77
N SER A 173 -3.46 -4.89 -8.60
CA SER A 173 -3.83 -5.84 -9.64
C SER A 173 -5.30 -6.23 -9.45
N ASN A 174 -6.20 -5.41 -9.98
CA ASN A 174 -7.65 -5.38 -9.70
C ASN A 174 -8.04 -5.23 -8.21
N GLY A 175 -7.09 -4.93 -7.33
CA GLY A 175 -7.33 -4.55 -5.94
C GLY A 175 -7.86 -3.12 -5.78
N THR A 176 -8.14 -2.74 -4.54
CA THR A 176 -8.58 -1.38 -4.21
C THR A 176 -7.66 -0.71 -3.18
N ALA A 177 -7.32 0.55 -3.42
CA ALA A 177 -6.67 1.39 -2.42
C ALA A 177 -7.54 2.60 -2.04
N TYR A 178 -7.49 2.96 -0.76
CA TYR A 178 -8.18 4.12 -0.20
C TYR A 178 -7.19 5.04 0.51
N ASN A 179 -7.25 6.34 0.18
CA ASN A 179 -6.49 7.38 0.87
C ASN A 179 -4.97 7.15 0.90
N SER A 180 -4.41 6.54 -0.15
CA SER A 180 -2.96 6.33 -0.24
C SER A 180 -2.22 7.65 -0.44
N ILE A 181 -1.09 7.80 0.23
CA ILE A 181 -0.17 8.93 0.07
C ILE A 181 1.06 8.40 -0.65
N VAL A 182 1.31 8.90 -1.84
CA VAL A 182 2.45 8.51 -2.69
C VAL A 182 3.33 9.74 -2.87
N THR A 183 4.56 9.67 -2.36
CA THR A 183 5.43 10.84 -2.27
C THR A 183 6.88 10.49 -2.53
N GLY A 184 7.58 11.43 -3.15
CA GLY A 184 9.01 11.36 -3.41
C GLY A 184 9.34 10.73 -4.75
N SER A 185 10.54 11.04 -5.23
CA SER A 185 11.01 10.61 -6.55
C SER A 185 11.04 9.08 -6.65
N ALA A 186 10.60 8.55 -7.79
CA ALA A 186 10.55 7.12 -8.07
C ALA A 186 9.65 6.30 -7.13
N ALA A 187 8.83 6.94 -6.28
CA ALA A 187 7.68 6.24 -5.71
C ALA A 187 6.70 5.92 -6.84
N GLU A 188 6.20 4.68 -6.86
CA GLU A 188 5.33 4.18 -7.92
C GLU A 188 3.95 3.81 -7.36
N PHE A 189 2.91 4.31 -8.00
CA PHE A 189 1.53 3.88 -7.78
C PHE A 189 0.96 3.27 -9.05
N VAL A 190 0.99 1.94 -9.14
CA VAL A 190 0.60 1.21 -10.34
C VAL A 190 -0.78 0.61 -10.14
N ILE A 191 -1.72 0.93 -11.03
CA ILE A 191 -3.11 0.49 -10.93
C ILE A 191 -3.52 -0.18 -12.24
N LEU A 192 -3.67 -1.50 -12.21
CA LEU A 192 -3.99 -2.35 -13.34
C LEU A 192 -5.37 -2.97 -13.09
N GLY A 193 -6.41 -2.44 -13.73
CA GLY A 193 -7.80 -2.91 -13.53
C GLY A 193 -8.41 -2.56 -12.17
N GLY A 194 -7.59 -2.12 -11.21
CA GLY A 194 -7.99 -1.80 -9.84
C GLY A 194 -8.66 -0.45 -9.67
N LYS A 195 -8.95 -0.13 -8.40
CA LYS A 195 -9.57 1.14 -8.00
C LYS A 195 -8.70 1.90 -7.01
N ALA A 196 -8.52 3.20 -7.24
CA ALA A 196 -7.99 4.12 -6.23
C ALA A 196 -9.03 5.16 -5.84
N SER A 197 -9.15 5.46 -4.55
CA SER A 197 -10.13 6.43 -4.05
C SER A 197 -9.57 7.27 -2.92
N GLY A 198 -9.46 8.57 -3.14
CA GLY A 198 -8.86 9.50 -2.19
C GLY A 198 -7.34 9.32 -2.08
N GLY A 199 -6.69 10.29 -1.45
CA GLY A 199 -5.23 10.29 -1.28
C GLY A 199 -4.53 11.30 -2.20
N SER A 200 -3.21 11.22 -2.24
CA SER A 200 -2.38 12.19 -2.97
C SER A 200 -1.16 11.54 -3.62
N VAL A 201 -0.77 12.07 -4.77
CA VAL A 201 0.50 11.79 -5.45
C VAL A 201 1.29 13.10 -5.51
N SER A 202 2.54 13.10 -5.07
CA SER A 202 3.32 14.33 -4.83
C SER A 202 4.83 14.14 -4.99
N ASP A 203 5.58 15.24 -5.03
CA ASP A 203 7.04 15.28 -4.89
C ASP A 203 7.83 14.42 -5.89
N GLY A 204 7.35 14.35 -7.14
CA GLY A 204 7.99 13.59 -8.21
C GLY A 204 7.64 12.10 -8.23
N ALA A 205 6.63 11.68 -7.46
CA ALA A 205 6.05 10.35 -7.58
C ALA A 205 5.34 10.16 -8.93
N ASP A 206 5.41 8.94 -9.44
CA ASP A 206 4.74 8.53 -10.67
C ASP A 206 3.57 7.59 -10.36
N ALA A 207 2.49 7.75 -11.11
CA ALA A 207 1.32 6.91 -10.98
C ALA A 207 0.83 6.45 -12.36
N GLN A 208 0.82 5.14 -12.56
CA GLN A 208 0.47 4.49 -13.83
C GLN A 208 -0.87 3.80 -13.69
N MET A 209 -1.81 4.21 -14.54
CA MET A 209 -3.20 3.81 -14.47
C MET A 209 -3.63 3.15 -15.77
N THR A 210 -3.97 1.87 -15.74
CA THR A 210 -4.49 1.15 -16.91
C THR A 210 -5.81 0.45 -16.58
N ALA A 211 -6.85 0.73 -17.37
CA ALA A 211 -8.17 0.11 -17.22
C ALA A 211 -8.76 0.24 -15.80
N THR A 212 -8.48 1.35 -15.13
CA THR A 212 -8.76 1.56 -13.70
C THR A 212 -9.92 2.53 -13.46
N ALA A 213 -10.52 2.48 -12.26
CA ALA A 213 -11.32 3.57 -11.72
C ALA A 213 -10.53 4.35 -10.65
N ALA A 214 -10.17 5.61 -10.94
CA ALA A 214 -9.53 6.50 -9.96
C ALA A 214 -10.47 7.64 -9.58
N THR A 215 -10.61 7.91 -8.29
CA THR A 215 -11.51 8.96 -7.78
C THR A 215 -10.85 9.79 -6.69
N HIS A 216 -11.10 11.09 -6.64
CA HIS A 216 -10.69 11.97 -5.53
C HIS A 216 -9.19 11.99 -5.22
N LEU A 217 -8.30 11.69 -6.18
CA LEU A 217 -6.87 11.83 -5.97
C LEU A 217 -6.43 13.29 -6.15
N ILE A 218 -5.48 13.71 -5.33
CA ILE A 218 -4.83 15.01 -5.41
C ILE A 218 -3.45 14.81 -6.03
N LEU A 219 -3.17 15.52 -7.12
CA LEU A 219 -1.87 15.57 -7.79
C LEU A 219 -1.18 16.88 -7.44
N ASP A 220 0.01 16.84 -6.86
CA ASP A 220 0.74 18.03 -6.41
C ASP A 220 2.22 18.00 -6.82
N SER A 221 2.83 19.18 -6.93
CA SER A 221 4.28 19.44 -6.87
C SER A 221 5.17 18.36 -7.51
N GLY A 222 5.14 18.28 -8.83
CA GLY A 222 6.01 17.40 -9.62
C GLY A 222 5.47 15.98 -9.81
N SER A 223 4.33 15.63 -9.22
CA SER A 223 3.67 14.34 -9.47
C SER A 223 3.19 14.21 -10.90
N GLU A 224 3.24 12.99 -11.42
CA GLU A 224 2.69 12.64 -12.72
C GLU A 224 1.69 11.47 -12.60
N ILE A 225 0.52 11.60 -13.23
CA ILE A 225 -0.37 10.47 -13.52
C ILE A 225 -0.39 10.24 -15.02
N SER A 226 -0.17 8.98 -15.43
CA SER A 226 -0.41 8.49 -16.78
C SER A 226 -1.58 7.50 -16.78
N ALA A 227 -2.73 7.90 -17.34
CA ALA A 227 -3.95 7.09 -17.36
C ALA A 227 -4.36 6.66 -18.78
N SER A 228 -4.49 5.35 -18.98
CA SER A 228 -4.88 4.73 -20.24
C SER A 228 -6.12 3.84 -20.07
N ASN A 229 -7.14 4.09 -20.90
CA ASN A 229 -8.42 3.36 -20.84
C ASN A 229 -9.08 3.38 -19.45
N SER A 230 -8.86 4.45 -18.68
CA SER A 230 -9.28 4.55 -17.28
C SER A 230 -10.50 5.45 -17.11
N VAL A 231 -11.28 5.21 -16.06
CA VAL A 231 -12.33 6.10 -15.58
C VAL A 231 -11.76 6.94 -14.44
N ILE A 232 -11.73 8.25 -14.64
CA ILE A 232 -11.11 9.22 -13.73
C ILE A 232 -12.20 10.20 -13.27
N GLN A 233 -12.42 10.33 -11.95
CA GLN A 233 -13.49 11.20 -11.44
C GLN A 233 -13.04 12.07 -10.26
N ASP A 234 -13.50 13.32 -10.24
CA ASP A 234 -13.35 14.23 -9.09
C ASP A 234 -11.89 14.41 -8.62
N MET A 235 -10.95 14.34 -9.56
CA MET A 235 -9.53 14.55 -9.27
C MET A 235 -9.24 16.02 -9.01
N VAL A 236 -8.14 16.30 -8.33
CA VAL A 236 -7.61 17.66 -8.18
C VAL A 236 -6.17 17.68 -8.67
N VAL A 237 -5.89 18.46 -9.71
CA VAL A 237 -4.53 18.73 -10.20
C VAL A 237 -4.09 20.09 -9.66
N LEU A 238 -3.20 20.09 -8.67
CA LEU A 238 -2.62 21.29 -8.07
C LEU A 238 -1.43 21.81 -8.88
N SER A 239 -0.86 22.94 -8.44
CA SER A 239 0.30 23.56 -9.09
C SER A 239 1.47 22.58 -9.17
N GLY A 240 2.00 22.36 -10.37
CA GLY A 240 3.11 21.42 -10.60
C GLY A 240 2.68 19.95 -10.71
N GLY A 241 1.42 19.62 -10.45
CA GLY A 241 0.85 18.31 -10.74
C GLY A 241 0.55 18.15 -12.24
N SER A 242 0.75 16.94 -12.76
CA SER A 242 0.60 16.61 -14.17
C SER A 242 -0.32 15.41 -14.35
N MET A 243 -1.30 15.51 -15.24
CA MET A 243 -2.18 14.40 -15.62
C MET A 243 -2.15 14.18 -17.14
N TRP A 244 -1.92 12.94 -17.54
CA TRP A 244 -1.96 12.52 -18.94
C TRP A 244 -3.08 11.50 -19.15
N LEU A 245 -3.95 11.79 -20.12
CA LEU A 245 -5.03 10.92 -20.53
C LEU A 245 -4.78 10.37 -21.93
N TYR A 246 -4.80 9.04 -22.04
CA TYR A 246 -4.57 8.28 -23.26
C TYR A 246 -5.72 7.30 -23.55
N GLY A 247 -5.76 6.79 -24.78
CA GLY A 247 -6.68 5.71 -25.17
C GLY A 247 -8.15 6.11 -25.03
N ASN A 248 -8.98 5.20 -24.50
CA ASN A 248 -10.41 5.43 -24.28
C ASN A 248 -10.73 5.94 -22.87
N SER A 249 -9.83 6.70 -22.25
CA SER A 249 -10.06 7.20 -20.89
C SER A 249 -11.31 8.09 -20.82
N VAL A 250 -12.06 7.99 -19.73
CA VAL A 250 -13.23 8.82 -19.46
C VAL A 250 -12.99 9.60 -18.18
N GLU A 251 -12.99 10.91 -18.30
CA GLU A 251 -12.73 11.82 -17.18
C GLU A 251 -13.96 12.69 -16.90
N SER A 252 -14.28 12.86 -15.62
CA SER A 252 -15.31 13.80 -15.19
C SER A 252 -15.02 14.51 -13.87
N GLY A 253 -15.36 15.79 -13.76
CA GLY A 253 -15.38 16.51 -12.47
C GLY A 253 -13.99 16.90 -11.96
N THR A 254 -12.94 16.75 -12.77
CA THR A 254 -11.59 17.12 -12.36
C THR A 254 -11.43 18.62 -12.21
N VAL A 255 -10.78 19.05 -11.14
CA VAL A 255 -10.36 20.43 -10.90
C VAL A 255 -8.89 20.58 -11.26
N ILE A 256 -8.57 21.44 -12.23
CA ILE A 256 -7.19 21.79 -12.58
C ILE A 256 -6.92 23.19 -12.03
N SER A 257 -6.10 23.28 -10.99
CA SER A 257 -5.71 24.52 -10.34
C SER A 257 -4.65 25.26 -11.14
N SER A 258 -4.39 26.53 -10.78
CA SER A 258 -3.37 27.32 -11.47
C SER A 258 -2.00 26.66 -11.34
N GLY A 259 -1.35 26.40 -12.48
CA GLY A 259 -0.06 25.71 -12.55
C GLY A 259 -0.16 24.18 -12.61
N GLY A 260 -1.36 23.61 -12.44
CA GLY A 260 -1.62 22.21 -12.75
C GLY A 260 -1.75 22.01 -14.26
N VAL A 261 -1.35 20.84 -14.74
CA VAL A 261 -1.36 20.55 -16.18
C VAL A 261 -2.11 19.26 -16.47
N GLN A 262 -2.92 19.32 -17.51
CA GLN A 262 -3.56 18.15 -18.10
C GLN A 262 -3.26 18.07 -19.58
N TRP A 263 -2.85 16.89 -20.03
CA TRP A 263 -2.72 16.53 -21.44
C TRP A 263 -3.73 15.46 -21.79
N VAL A 264 -4.53 15.71 -22.83
CA VAL A 264 -5.51 14.76 -23.35
C VAL A 264 -5.12 14.39 -24.76
N SER A 265 -4.73 13.13 -24.96
CA SER A 265 -4.35 12.59 -26.28
C SER A 265 -5.38 11.60 -26.83
N GLY A 266 -6.31 11.13 -25.99
CA GLY A 266 -7.45 10.29 -26.35
C GLY A 266 -8.46 10.23 -25.20
N GLY A 267 -9.70 9.86 -25.51
CA GLY A 267 -10.76 9.69 -24.52
C GLY A 267 -11.82 10.79 -24.54
N THR A 268 -12.61 10.86 -23.48
CA THR A 268 -13.66 11.88 -23.27
C THR A 268 -13.45 12.57 -21.95
N THR A 269 -13.48 13.90 -21.94
CA THR A 269 -13.40 14.71 -20.72
C THR A 269 -14.66 15.56 -20.59
N SER A 270 -15.20 15.71 -19.37
CA SER A 270 -16.47 16.41 -19.14
C SER A 270 -16.57 17.02 -17.74
N GLY A 271 -17.25 18.15 -17.59
CA GLY A 271 -17.49 18.74 -16.26
C GLY A 271 -16.22 19.17 -15.50
N ASN A 272 -15.08 19.33 -16.18
CA ASN A 272 -13.83 19.76 -15.56
C ASN A 272 -13.82 21.27 -15.30
N TYR A 273 -13.20 21.69 -14.19
CA TYR A 273 -13.03 23.09 -13.81
C TYR A 273 -11.56 23.49 -13.89
N ILE A 274 -11.21 24.40 -14.81
CA ILE A 274 -9.84 24.87 -15.00
C ILE A 274 -9.70 26.28 -14.40
N TYR A 275 -9.00 26.38 -13.28
CA TYR A 275 -8.63 27.64 -12.65
C TYR A 275 -7.29 28.13 -13.19
N MET A 276 -7.31 29.03 -14.16
CA MET A 276 -6.11 29.74 -14.56
C MET A 276 -5.94 30.95 -13.64
N ALA A 277 -4.76 31.14 -13.00
CA ALA A 277 -4.47 32.45 -12.43
C ALA A 277 -4.62 33.51 -13.54
N PRO A 278 -5.26 34.65 -13.28
CA PRO A 278 -5.25 35.74 -14.24
C PRO A 278 -3.78 36.09 -14.48
N ARG A 279 -3.35 36.13 -15.75
CA ARG A 279 -2.07 36.77 -16.10
C ARG A 279 -2.11 38.17 -15.46
N GLN A 280 -1.31 38.42 -14.42
CA GLN A 280 -1.09 39.79 -13.98
C GLN A 280 -0.41 40.51 -15.14
N SER A 281 -1.17 41.34 -15.83
CA SER A 281 -0.66 42.27 -16.81
C SER A 281 0.30 43.23 -16.11
N GLN A 282 1.61 43.02 -16.28
CA GLN A 282 2.58 44.11 -16.22
C GLN A 282 3.04 44.38 -17.64
N ASP A 283 2.31 45.27 -18.31
CA ASP A 283 2.86 46.25 -19.24
C ASP A 283 1.80 47.34 -19.43
N LEU A 284 1.67 48.18 -18.41
CA LEU A 284 1.25 49.56 -18.64
C LEU A 284 2.50 50.36 -18.98
N GLN A 285 2.76 50.54 -20.27
CA GLN A 285 3.31 51.80 -20.76
C GLN A 285 2.43 52.34 -21.89
N PRO A 286 2.27 53.67 -21.99
CA PRO A 286 1.17 54.29 -22.72
C PRO A 286 1.50 54.40 -24.21
N GLY A 287 0.64 53.84 -25.05
CA GLY A 287 0.79 53.89 -26.50
C GLY A 287 -0.40 53.30 -27.23
N TRP A 288 -1.59 53.84 -26.95
CA TRP A 288 -2.80 53.49 -27.69
C TRP A 288 -2.77 54.17 -29.08
N SER A 289 -2.88 53.39 -30.15
CA SER A 289 -3.74 53.75 -31.28
C SER A 289 -4.25 52.50 -31.99
N PRO A 290 -5.56 52.21 -31.96
CA PRO A 290 -6.15 51.14 -32.75
C PRO A 290 -6.52 51.67 -34.14
N THR A 291 -6.01 51.06 -35.20
CA THR A 291 -6.60 51.21 -36.54
C THR A 291 -7.62 50.11 -36.75
N GLN A 292 -8.90 50.42 -36.50
CA GLN A 292 -10.02 49.80 -37.19
C GLN A 292 -10.21 50.50 -38.53
N SER A 293 -10.27 49.74 -39.62
CA SER A 293 -10.97 50.17 -40.84
C SER A 293 -11.58 48.93 -41.50
N TYR A 294 -12.91 48.83 -41.44
CA TYR A 294 -13.75 48.06 -42.38
C TYR A 294 -14.43 49.08 -43.33
N PRO A 295 -15.13 48.66 -44.39
CA PRO A 295 -14.67 47.99 -45.61
C PRO A 295 -15.02 48.83 -46.86
N GLU A 296 -14.35 48.63 -48.01
CA GLU A 296 -14.91 49.07 -49.31
C GLU A 296 -15.16 47.85 -50.20
N GLY A 297 -16.44 47.57 -50.44
CA GLY A 297 -16.91 46.87 -51.64
C GLY A 297 -17.08 47.85 -52.81
N PRO A 298 -17.64 47.42 -53.95
CA PRO A 298 -16.85 47.05 -55.13
C PRO A 298 -16.99 48.03 -56.31
N SER A 299 -15.98 48.06 -57.19
CA SER A 299 -16.03 48.48 -58.61
C SER A 299 -14.70 48.03 -59.24
N SER A 300 -14.59 47.32 -60.36
CA SER A 300 -15.42 47.16 -61.57
C SER A 300 -15.24 45.78 -62.17
#